data_AF-A0A377TUR8-F1
#
_entry.id   AF-A0A377TUR8-F1
#
_cell.length_a   1.000
_cell.length_b   1.000
_cell.length_c   1.000
_cell.angle_alpha   90.00
_cell.angle_beta   90.00
_cell.angle_gamma   90.00
#
_symmetry.space_group_name_H-M   'P 1'
#
loop_
_entity.id
_entity.type
_entity.pdbx_description
1 polymer ?
#
loop_
_entity_poly.entity_id
_entity_poly.type
_entity_poly.pdbx_seq_one_letter_code
_entity_poly.pdbx_strand_id
1 'polypeptide(L)'
;MSLSGNFYRNPAQDALRTAYDNDGVYGFKVIFPSGNGFLMRAEVRQHTWDSQTNGVVAATFSLRLKGKPTNINAPGVLSFATDLPASQTVAAGSALTMGVVVQGGTAPYTYVWKKGTSTVSGQTSATFTKASAVSGDAGVYSCVVTDADGTVITSSDCTVTIN
;
A
#
# COMPACT_ATOMS: atom_id res chain seq x y z
N MET A 1 10.44 9.27 -24.36
CA MET A 1 10.14 9.96 -23.09
C MET A 1 11.25 10.98 -22.85
N SER A 2 10.99 12.10 -22.19
CA SER A 2 12.04 13.06 -21.79
C SER A 2 12.06 13.23 -20.27
N LEU A 3 13.25 13.49 -19.73
CA LEU A 3 13.48 13.91 -18.36
C LEU A 3 14.11 15.31 -18.41
N SER A 4 13.45 16.29 -17.82
CA SER A 4 13.87 17.70 -17.86
C SER A 4 13.91 18.27 -16.45
N GLY A 5 14.86 19.16 -16.19
CA GLY A 5 14.93 19.89 -14.93
C GLY A 5 16.11 20.87 -14.90
N ASN A 6 16.19 21.63 -13.82
CA ASN A 6 17.34 22.50 -13.57
C ASN A 6 18.60 21.65 -13.39
N PHE A 7 19.70 22.13 -13.95
CA PHE A 7 20.99 21.51 -13.83
C PHE A 7 21.50 21.64 -12.40
N TYR A 8 21.95 20.51 -11.86
CA TYR A 8 22.65 20.43 -10.60
C TYR A 8 23.76 19.38 -10.71
N ARG A 9 24.92 19.66 -10.12
CA ARG A 9 25.98 18.65 -10.01
C ARG A 9 25.61 17.67 -8.90
N ASN A 10 25.03 16.53 -9.27
CA ASN A 10 24.60 15.50 -8.33
C ASN A 10 24.70 14.10 -8.95
N PRO A 11 24.80 13.05 -8.12
CA PRO A 11 25.00 11.68 -8.61
C PRO A 11 23.94 11.20 -9.62
N ALA A 12 22.69 11.64 -9.51
CA ALA A 12 21.63 11.22 -10.42
C ALA A 12 21.79 11.82 -11.82
N GLN A 13 22.06 13.13 -11.91
CA GLN A 13 22.33 13.77 -13.21
C GLN A 13 23.66 13.30 -13.80
N ASP A 14 24.66 13.01 -12.97
CA ASP A 14 25.94 12.43 -13.39
C ASP A 14 25.72 11.04 -14.02
N ALA A 15 24.90 10.19 -13.40
CA ALA A 15 24.55 8.88 -13.94
C ALA A 15 23.83 8.95 -15.30
N LEU A 16 22.95 9.94 -15.50
CA LEU A 16 22.27 10.16 -16.79
C LEU A 16 23.24 10.59 -17.90
N ARG A 17 24.26 11.39 -17.57
CA ARG A 17 25.32 11.77 -18.53
C ARG A 17 26.20 10.59 -18.89
N THR A 18 26.65 9.83 -17.90
CA THR A 18 27.41 8.60 -18.16
C THR A 18 26.61 7.62 -19.02
N ALA A 19 25.31 7.47 -18.78
CA ALA A 19 24.42 6.63 -19.57
C ALA A 19 24.23 7.13 -21.01
N TYR A 20 24.33 8.44 -21.24
CA TYR A 20 24.36 9.02 -22.59
C TYR A 20 25.70 8.73 -23.28
N ASP A 21 26.82 8.92 -22.59
CA ASP A 21 28.16 8.78 -23.17
C ASP A 21 28.51 7.34 -23.55
N ASN A 22 27.89 6.34 -22.90
CA ASN A 22 28.18 4.92 -23.11
C ASN A 22 27.11 4.14 -23.89
N ASP A 23 26.04 4.82 -24.36
CA ASP A 23 24.91 4.22 -25.09
C ASP A 23 24.23 3.02 -24.38
N GLY A 24 24.41 2.89 -23.06
CA GLY A 24 23.94 1.74 -22.29
C GLY A 24 22.42 1.70 -22.12
N VAL A 25 21.88 0.49 -21.95
CA VAL A 25 20.46 0.29 -21.58
C VAL A 25 20.35 0.21 -20.05
N TYR A 26 19.59 1.15 -19.46
CA TYR A 26 19.39 1.25 -18.02
C TYR A 26 17.94 1.01 -17.61
N GLY A 27 17.75 0.58 -16.37
CA GLY A 27 16.44 0.52 -15.72
C GLY A 27 16.11 1.86 -15.08
N PHE A 28 14.91 2.38 -15.34
CA PHE A 28 14.37 3.58 -14.74
C PHE A 28 13.14 3.22 -13.92
N LYS A 29 13.13 3.66 -12.66
CA LYS A 29 11.98 3.57 -11.76
C LYS A 29 11.43 4.98 -11.56
N VAL A 30 10.22 5.22 -12.03
CA VAL A 30 9.49 6.47 -11.82
C VAL A 30 8.38 6.18 -10.83
N ILE A 31 8.32 6.94 -9.73
CA ILE A 31 7.27 6.85 -8.71
C ILE A 31 6.65 8.24 -8.58
N PHE A 32 5.34 8.32 -8.76
CA PHE A 32 4.56 9.54 -8.53
C PHE A 32 4.26 9.71 -7.04
N PRO A 33 3.86 10.92 -6.59
CA PRO A 33 3.44 11.14 -5.20
C PRO A 33 2.33 10.18 -4.72
N SER A 34 1.52 9.64 -5.63
CA SER A 34 0.49 8.66 -5.30
C SER A 34 1.04 7.24 -5.04
N GLY A 35 2.35 7.02 -5.13
CA GLY A 35 3.00 5.70 -5.08
C GLY A 35 2.91 4.89 -6.38
N ASN A 36 2.00 5.26 -7.30
CA ASN A 36 1.92 4.64 -8.62
C ASN A 36 3.15 5.03 -9.44
N GLY A 37 3.46 4.26 -10.48
CA GLY A 37 4.65 4.52 -11.26
C GLY A 37 4.87 3.55 -12.40
N PHE A 38 6.07 3.60 -12.95
CA PHE A 38 6.50 2.72 -14.02
C PHE A 38 7.94 2.27 -13.80
N LEU A 39 8.21 0.99 -14.08
CA LEU A 39 9.54 0.49 -14.36
C LEU A 39 9.71 0.41 -15.89
N MET A 40 10.82 0.92 -16.40
CA MET A 40 11.11 0.88 -17.84
C MET A 40 12.60 0.68 -18.09
N ARG A 41 12.94 0.03 -19.19
CA ARG A 41 14.31 -0.02 -19.69
C ARG A 41 14.45 0.99 -20.81
N ALA A 42 15.50 1.81 -20.80
CA ALA A 42 15.72 2.80 -21.85
C ALA A 42 17.21 3.08 -22.07
N GLU A 43 17.53 3.57 -23.26
CA GLU A 43 18.81 4.22 -23.57
C GLU A 43 18.62 5.74 -23.47
N VAL A 44 19.63 6.45 -22.98
CA VAL A 44 19.68 7.92 -23.06
C VAL A 44 20.23 8.29 -24.43
N ARG A 45 19.48 9.05 -25.23
CA ARG A 45 19.80 9.31 -26.65
C ARG A 45 20.07 10.76 -26.99
N GLN A 46 19.72 11.67 -26.09
CA GLN A 46 19.93 13.09 -26.31
C GLN A 46 20.16 13.74 -24.96
N HIS A 47 21.04 14.74 -24.95
CA HIS A 47 21.30 15.59 -23.81
C HIS A 47 21.43 17.03 -24.30
N THR A 48 20.37 17.81 -24.08
CA THR A 48 20.26 19.21 -24.53
C THR A 48 20.28 20.17 -23.35
N TRP A 49 20.85 21.35 -23.58
CA TRP A 49 21.06 22.38 -22.60
C TRP A 49 20.40 23.68 -23.06
N ASP A 50 19.75 24.37 -22.14
CA ASP A 50 19.14 25.67 -22.35
C ASP A 50 19.47 26.59 -21.17
N SER A 51 19.85 27.83 -21.46
CA SER A 51 20.10 28.85 -20.45
C SER A 51 18.84 29.67 -20.22
N GLN A 52 18.42 29.79 -18.97
CA GLN A 52 17.22 30.49 -18.56
C GLN A 52 17.56 31.77 -17.79
N THR A 53 16.53 32.58 -17.55
CA THR A 53 16.65 33.80 -16.74
C THR A 53 17.16 33.47 -15.33
N ASN A 54 17.80 34.43 -14.67
CA ASN A 54 18.31 34.31 -13.31
C ASN A 54 19.44 33.26 -13.15
N GLY A 55 20.21 33.02 -14.22
CA GLY A 55 21.40 32.15 -14.18
C GLY A 55 21.09 30.66 -14.05
N VAL A 56 19.84 30.24 -14.26
CA VAL A 56 19.43 28.85 -14.23
C VAL A 56 19.75 28.19 -15.57
N VAL A 57 20.31 26.99 -15.54
CA VAL A 57 20.53 26.17 -16.75
C VAL A 57 19.60 24.98 -16.66
N ALA A 58 18.82 24.72 -17.70
CA ALA A 58 18.00 23.53 -17.81
C ALA A 58 18.72 22.48 -18.64
N ALA A 59 18.64 21.22 -18.20
CA ALA A 59 19.12 20.06 -18.93
C ALA A 59 17.94 19.14 -19.24
N THR A 60 17.90 18.64 -20.47
CA THR A 60 16.90 17.66 -20.91
C THR A 60 17.60 16.42 -21.46
N PHE A 61 17.20 15.26 -20.96
CA PHE A 61 17.59 13.94 -21.46
C PHE A 61 16.43 13.29 -22.19
N SER A 62 16.63 12.87 -23.44
CA SER A 62 15.64 12.08 -24.17
C SER A 62 15.94 10.59 -24.01
N LEU A 63 14.94 9.83 -23.59
CA LEU A 63 14.98 8.40 -23.38
C LEU A 63 14.30 7.65 -24.53
N ARG A 64 14.99 6.64 -25.05
CA ARG A 64 14.44 5.65 -25.98
C ARG A 64 14.16 4.36 -25.25
N LEU A 65 12.88 4.03 -25.09
CA LEU A 65 12.44 2.82 -24.40
C LEU A 65 12.88 1.55 -25.14
N LYS A 66 13.19 0.51 -24.35
CA LYS A 66 13.53 -0.84 -24.78
C LYS A 66 12.52 -1.81 -24.17
N GLY A 67 11.52 -2.16 -24.98
CA GLY A 67 10.39 -2.97 -24.55
C GLY A 67 9.26 -2.14 -23.92
N LYS A 68 8.27 -2.86 -23.37
CA LYS A 68 7.09 -2.25 -22.75
C LYS A 68 7.39 -1.90 -21.29
N PRO A 69 7.00 -0.70 -20.81
CA PRO A 69 7.01 -0.38 -19.38
C PRO A 69 6.18 -1.39 -18.58
N THR A 70 6.60 -1.63 -17.34
CA THR A 70 5.80 -2.34 -16.34
C THR A 70 5.21 -1.33 -15.36
N ASN A 71 3.93 -1.47 -15.04
CA ASN A 71 3.28 -0.58 -14.08
C ASN A 71 3.73 -0.91 -12.66
N ILE A 72 3.96 0.12 -11.86
CA ILE A 72 3.98 0.04 -10.41
C ILE A 72 2.62 0.54 -9.96
N ASN A 73 1.83 -0.32 -9.34
CA ASN A 73 0.56 0.08 -8.74
C ASN A 73 0.82 0.27 -7.25
N ALA A 74 0.49 1.45 -6.75
CA ALA A 74 0.41 1.66 -5.31
C ALA A 74 -0.62 0.70 -4.73
N PRO A 75 -0.40 0.21 -3.51
CA PRO A 75 -1.48 -0.42 -2.77
C PRO A 75 -2.65 0.57 -2.69
N GLY A 76 -3.87 0.09 -2.91
CA GLY A 76 -5.07 0.91 -2.77
C GLY A 76 -5.20 1.48 -1.35
N VAL A 77 -6.20 2.32 -1.08
CA VAL A 77 -6.45 2.74 0.30
C VAL A 77 -6.96 1.54 1.10
N LEU A 78 -6.34 1.26 2.26
CA LEU A 78 -6.76 0.19 3.15
C LEU A 78 -8.22 0.42 3.58
N SER A 79 -9.07 -0.57 3.33
CA SER A 79 -10.51 -0.51 3.64
C SER A 79 -11.10 -1.91 3.85
N PHE A 80 -12.27 -2.00 4.48
CA PHE A 80 -13.03 -3.25 4.58
C PHE A 80 -13.84 -3.47 3.30
N ALA A 81 -13.57 -4.58 2.61
CA ALA A 81 -14.42 -5.11 1.54
C ALA A 81 -15.68 -5.79 2.12
N THR A 82 -15.50 -6.49 3.23
CA THR A 82 -16.58 -7.06 4.05
C THR A 82 -16.33 -6.65 5.49
N ASP A 83 -17.24 -5.86 6.03
CA ASP A 83 -17.22 -5.41 7.42
C ASP A 83 -18.09 -6.34 8.30
N LEU A 84 -17.99 -6.18 9.62
CA LEU A 84 -18.81 -6.91 10.58
C LEU A 84 -20.29 -6.48 10.51
N PRO A 85 -21.24 -7.41 10.74
CA PRO A 85 -22.64 -7.06 10.91
C PRO A 85 -22.84 -6.28 12.23
N ALA A 86 -23.90 -5.47 12.31
CA ALA A 86 -24.21 -4.70 13.52
C ALA A 86 -24.54 -5.57 14.74
N SER A 87 -25.05 -6.79 14.51
CA SER A 87 -25.39 -7.73 15.58
C SER A 87 -25.32 -9.18 15.12
N GLN A 88 -25.01 -10.09 16.04
CA GLN A 88 -25.02 -11.54 15.81
C GLN A 88 -25.57 -12.27 17.03
N THR A 89 -26.49 -13.21 16.80
CA THR A 89 -27.03 -14.06 17.86
C THR A 89 -26.52 -15.48 17.69
N VAL A 90 -25.96 -16.05 18.76
CA VAL A 90 -25.38 -17.40 18.76
C VAL A 90 -25.94 -18.19 19.94
N ALA A 91 -26.32 -19.45 19.73
CA ALA A 91 -26.78 -20.31 20.82
C ALA A 91 -25.60 -20.74 21.71
N ALA A 92 -25.83 -20.85 23.02
CA ALA A 92 -24.85 -21.36 23.96
C ALA A 92 -24.36 -22.75 23.53
N GLY A 93 -23.04 -22.96 23.58
CA GLY A 93 -22.40 -24.18 23.11
C GLY A 93 -22.14 -24.25 21.60
N SER A 94 -22.69 -23.33 20.80
CA SER A 94 -22.40 -23.23 19.36
C SER A 94 -21.13 -22.42 19.08
N ALA A 95 -20.57 -22.59 17.88
CA ALA A 95 -19.40 -21.82 17.46
C ALA A 95 -19.77 -20.37 17.12
N LEU A 96 -19.07 -19.41 17.71
CA LEU A 96 -19.13 -17.99 17.35
C LEU A 96 -18.07 -17.71 16.29
N THR A 97 -18.52 -17.32 15.09
CA THR A 97 -17.67 -16.97 13.96
C THR A 97 -17.99 -15.58 13.43
N MET A 98 -16.96 -14.75 13.30
CA MET A 98 -17.02 -13.42 12.71
C MET A 98 -15.84 -13.26 11.77
N GLY A 99 -16.03 -12.60 10.64
CA GLY A 99 -14.98 -12.43 9.65
C GLY A 99 -15.01 -11.03 9.06
N VAL A 100 -13.82 -10.49 8.81
CA VAL A 100 -13.63 -9.27 8.03
C VAL A 100 -12.81 -9.59 6.79
N VAL A 101 -13.07 -8.88 5.70
CA VAL A 101 -12.25 -8.95 4.49
C VAL A 101 -11.74 -7.55 4.21
N VAL A 102 -10.43 -7.41 4.08
CA VAL A 102 -9.78 -6.13 3.77
C VAL A 102 -9.28 -6.10 2.33
N GLN A 103 -9.23 -4.88 1.77
CA GLN A 103 -8.74 -4.59 0.43
C GLN A 103 -7.92 -3.29 0.44
N GLY A 104 -7.00 -3.16 -0.51
CA GLY A 104 -6.01 -2.08 -0.47
C GLY A 104 -5.03 -2.23 0.70
N GLY A 105 -4.21 -1.22 0.93
CA GLY A 105 -3.11 -1.25 1.90
C GLY A 105 -1.98 -2.19 1.49
N THR A 106 -0.95 -2.21 2.32
CA THR A 106 0.27 -2.98 2.06
C THR A 106 0.30 -4.27 2.86
N ALA A 107 0.30 -5.42 2.18
CA ALA A 107 0.44 -6.72 2.84
C ALA A 107 1.86 -6.91 3.43
N PRO A 108 2.03 -7.69 4.52
CA PRO A 108 1.01 -8.44 5.26
C PRO A 108 0.16 -7.59 6.21
N TYR A 109 -1.07 -8.05 6.49
CA TYR A 109 -1.98 -7.42 7.46
C TYR A 109 -1.90 -8.10 8.83
N THR A 110 -2.06 -7.33 9.89
CA THR A 110 -2.19 -7.80 11.27
C THR A 110 -3.60 -7.51 11.79
N TYR A 111 -4.20 -8.47 12.47
CA TYR A 111 -5.57 -8.37 12.99
C TYR A 111 -5.55 -8.41 14.51
N VAL A 112 -6.33 -7.53 15.14
CA VAL A 112 -6.53 -7.50 16.59
C VAL A 112 -8.01 -7.45 16.87
N TRP A 113 -8.55 -8.55 17.37
CA TRP A 113 -9.95 -8.60 17.79
C TRP A 113 -10.10 -7.99 19.18
N LYS A 114 -11.14 -7.19 19.35
CA LYS A 114 -11.51 -6.55 20.61
C LYS A 114 -12.91 -6.96 21.02
N LYS A 115 -13.08 -7.09 22.33
CA LYS A 115 -14.38 -7.16 22.99
C LYS A 115 -14.51 -5.95 23.90
N GLY A 116 -15.39 -5.01 23.53
CA GLY A 116 -15.41 -3.67 24.10
C GLY A 116 -14.04 -3.01 23.94
N THR A 117 -13.40 -2.63 25.06
CA THR A 117 -12.08 -2.02 25.06
C THR A 117 -10.92 -3.01 25.15
N SER A 118 -11.21 -4.29 25.43
CA SER A 118 -10.19 -5.31 25.72
C SER A 118 -9.82 -6.12 24.49
N THR A 119 -8.53 -6.31 24.25
CA THR A 119 -8.04 -7.21 23.20
C THR A 119 -8.34 -8.66 23.55
N VAL A 120 -8.85 -9.42 22.57
CA VAL A 120 -9.03 -10.87 22.68
C VAL A 120 -7.76 -11.58 22.22
N SER A 121 -6.94 -12.01 23.18
CA SER A 121 -5.67 -12.67 22.91
C SER A 121 -5.83 -13.95 22.07
N GLY A 122 -4.88 -14.19 21.15
CA GLY A 122 -4.83 -15.39 20.32
C GLY A 122 -5.68 -15.32 19.04
N GLN A 123 -6.47 -14.26 18.85
CA GLN A 123 -7.25 -14.03 17.63
C GLN A 123 -6.52 -13.01 16.77
N THR A 124 -5.67 -13.48 15.86
CA THR A 124 -4.84 -12.64 14.98
C THR A 124 -5.11 -12.85 13.49
N SER A 125 -6.19 -13.57 13.17
CA SER A 125 -6.61 -13.87 11.81
C SER A 125 -7.78 -12.97 11.40
N ALA A 126 -8.02 -12.88 10.09
CA ALA A 126 -9.18 -12.19 9.51
C ALA A 126 -10.54 -12.77 9.98
N THR A 127 -10.53 -14.03 10.44
CA THR A 127 -11.68 -14.71 11.02
C THR A 127 -11.47 -14.93 12.51
N PHE A 128 -12.37 -14.40 13.32
CA PHE A 128 -12.54 -14.75 14.72
C PHE A 128 -13.30 -16.07 14.82
N THR A 129 -12.79 -17.00 15.61
CA THR A 129 -13.49 -18.26 15.87
C THR A 129 -13.41 -18.62 17.35
N LYS A 130 -14.57 -18.87 17.97
CA LYS A 130 -14.67 -19.51 19.28
C LYS A 130 -15.56 -20.73 19.17
N ALA A 131 -15.01 -21.92 19.47
CA ALA A 131 -15.67 -23.20 19.21
C ALA A 131 -16.96 -23.42 20.01
N SER A 132 -17.04 -22.86 21.22
CA SER A 132 -18.20 -22.98 22.11
C SER A 132 -18.42 -21.65 22.81
N ALA A 133 -19.50 -20.95 22.44
CA ALA A 133 -19.89 -19.69 23.02
C ALA A 133 -20.60 -19.89 24.37
N VAL A 134 -20.24 -19.09 25.36
CA VAL A 134 -20.87 -19.06 26.69
C VAL A 134 -21.45 -17.69 26.98
N SER A 135 -22.31 -17.56 28.01
CA SER A 135 -22.95 -16.27 28.36
C SER A 135 -21.96 -15.11 28.55
N GLY A 136 -20.78 -15.41 29.11
CA GLY A 136 -19.68 -14.45 29.26
C GLY A 136 -19.06 -13.95 27.95
N ASP A 137 -19.40 -14.55 26.81
CA ASP A 137 -18.97 -14.12 25.47
C ASP A 137 -19.89 -13.05 24.88
N ALA A 138 -21.10 -12.83 25.40
CA ALA A 138 -21.94 -11.72 24.94
C ALA A 138 -21.24 -10.36 25.12
N GLY A 139 -21.39 -9.46 24.16
CA GLY A 139 -20.77 -8.13 24.19
C GLY A 139 -20.53 -7.55 22.80
N VAL A 140 -19.91 -6.37 22.75
CA VAL A 140 -19.58 -5.69 21.50
C VAL A 140 -18.20 -6.12 21.03
N TYR A 141 -18.09 -6.52 19.76
CA TYR A 141 -16.84 -6.93 19.14
C TYR A 141 -16.46 -6.01 17.98
N SER A 142 -15.17 -5.75 17.86
CA SER A 142 -14.59 -5.05 16.72
C SER A 142 -13.25 -5.65 16.33
N CYS A 143 -12.84 -5.45 15.08
CA CYS A 143 -11.56 -5.88 14.55
C CYS A 143 -10.76 -4.66 14.13
N VAL A 144 -9.55 -4.52 14.67
CA VAL A 144 -8.57 -3.53 14.24
C VAL A 144 -7.61 -4.22 13.27
N VAL A 145 -7.45 -3.66 12.08
CA VAL A 145 -6.51 -4.15 11.07
C VAL A 145 -5.44 -3.11 10.83
N THR A 146 -4.18 -3.55 10.88
CA THR A 146 -3.01 -2.72 10.56
C THR A 146 -2.27 -3.33 9.39
N ASP A 147 -1.97 -2.53 8.37
CA ASP A 147 -1.14 -2.94 7.24
C ASP A 147 0.37 -2.79 7.53
N ALA A 148 1.22 -3.26 6.61
CA ALA A 148 2.67 -3.25 6.77
C ALA A 148 3.28 -1.83 6.76
N ASP A 149 2.56 -0.84 6.22
CA ASP A 149 2.97 0.57 6.22
C ASP A 149 2.50 1.31 7.49
N GLY A 150 1.78 0.62 8.39
CA GLY A 150 1.30 1.16 9.66
C GLY A 150 -0.06 1.86 9.59
N THR A 151 -0.78 1.75 8.47
CA THR A 151 -2.15 2.26 8.35
C THR A 151 -3.08 1.39 9.18
N VAL A 152 -3.88 2.02 10.05
CA VAL A 152 -4.80 1.34 10.96
C VAL A 152 -6.24 1.68 10.59
N ILE A 153 -7.08 0.65 10.42
CA ILE A 153 -8.53 0.77 10.28
C ILE A 153 -9.24 -0.08 11.34
N THR A 154 -10.44 0.32 11.75
CA THR A 154 -11.27 -0.42 12.71
C THR A 154 -12.61 -0.73 12.08
N SER A 155 -13.08 -1.98 12.24
CA SER A 155 -14.36 -2.45 11.73
C SER A 155 -15.52 -1.72 12.41
N SER A 156 -16.72 -1.89 11.85
CA SER A 156 -17.94 -1.59 12.58
C SER A 156 -18.08 -2.46 13.84
N ASP A 157 -18.82 -1.95 14.83
CA ASP A 157 -19.12 -2.68 16.07
C ASP A 157 -20.20 -3.76 15.82
N CYS A 158 -19.92 -4.99 16.23
CA CYS A 158 -20.86 -6.11 16.21
C CYS A 158 -21.33 -6.45 17.62
N THR A 159 -22.63 -6.32 17.88
CA THR A 159 -23.22 -6.73 19.17
C THR A 159 -23.55 -8.22 19.17
N VAL A 160 -22.81 -9.01 19.94
CA VAL A 160 -23.01 -10.46 20.08
C VAL A 160 -23.90 -10.75 21.27
N THR A 161 -24.99 -11.48 21.03
CA THR A 161 -25.92 -11.99 22.04
C THR A 161 -25.87 -13.51 22.09
N ILE A 162 -25.82 -14.09 23.29
CA ILE A 162 -25.81 -15.55 23.49
C ILE A 162 -27.14 -16.01 24.08
N ASN A 163 -27.78 -16.98 23.43
CA ASN A 163 -29.09 -17.54 23.82
C ASN A 163 -28.96 -18.96 24.37
#